data_AF-A0A357EB85-F1
#
_entry.id   AF-A0A357EB85-F1
#
_cell.length_a   1.000
_cell.length_b   1.000
_cell.length_c   1.000
_cell.angle_alpha   90.00
_cell.angle_beta   90.00
_cell.angle_gamma   90.00
#
_symmetry.space_group_name_H-M   'P 1'
#
loop_
_entity.id
_entity.type
_entity.pdbx_description
1 polymer ?
#
loop_
_entity_poly.entity_id
_entity_poly.type
_entity_poly.pdbx_seq_one_letter_code
_entity_poly.pdbx_strand_id
1 'polypeptide(L)' 'MSHAGLVLSQREGRSIIYRANFGFFTDLIRYMVKDCCRMEFASIREDTKRGCSVIEMPSCCPPQGREKPS' A
#
# COMPACT_ATOMS: atom_id res chain seq x y z
N MET A 1 -3.40 -7.27 -14.81
CA MET A 1 -3.86 -6.63 -13.56
C MET A 1 -5.12 -7.29 -13.02
N SER A 2 -6.18 -7.45 -13.81
CA SER A 2 -7.41 -8.15 -13.36
C SER A 2 -7.16 -9.62 -12.99
N HIS A 3 -6.36 -10.34 -13.78
CA HIS A 3 -5.98 -11.74 -13.47
C HIS A 3 -5.21 -11.90 -12.15
N ALA A 4 -4.48 -10.88 -11.72
CA ALA A 4 -3.74 -10.89 -10.46
C ALA A 4 -4.58 -10.44 -9.26
N GLY A 5 -5.86 -10.09 -9.46
CA GLY A 5 -6.75 -9.63 -8.39
C GLY A 5 -6.56 -8.18 -7.94
N LEU A 6 -5.62 -7.44 -8.55
CA LEU A 6 -5.30 -6.03 -8.20
C LEU A 6 -6.43 -5.06 -8.54
N VAL A 7 -7.22 -5.38 -9.56
CA VAL A 7 -8.33 -4.54 -10.02
C VAL A 7 -9.58 -5.40 -10.17
N LEU A 8 -10.69 -4.87 -9.70
CA LEU A 8 -12.03 -5.41 -9.90
C LEU A 8 -12.61 -4.79 -11.17
N SER A 9 -13.34 -5.59 -11.94
CA SER A 9 -14.04 -5.12 -13.14
C SER A 9 -15.52 -5.40 -13.00
N GLN A 10 -16.35 -4.39 -13.28
CA GLN A 10 -17.80 -4.52 -13.33
C GLN A 10 -18.30 -3.94 -14.65
N ARG A 11 -19.11 -4.72 -15.38
CA ARG A 11 -19.71 -4.24 -16.63
C ARG A 11 -20.94 -3.41 -16.32
N GLU A 12 -21.00 -2.20 -16.87
CA GLU A 12 -22.19 -1.35 -16.89
C GLU A 12 -22.57 -1.07 -18.35
N GLY A 13 -23.51 -1.86 -18.86
CA GLY A 13 -23.97 -1.78 -20.24
C GLY A 13 -22.84 -1.99 -21.25
N ARG A 14 -22.45 -0.90 -21.93
CA ARG A 14 -21.36 -0.87 -22.93
C ARG A 14 -19.99 -0.51 -22.35
N SER A 15 -19.94 -0.12 -21.08
CA SER A 15 -18.71 0.27 -20.39
C SER A 15 -18.28 -0.80 -19.39
N ILE A 16 -16.99 -0.82 -19.06
CA ILE A 16 -16.45 -1.63 -17.97
C ILE A 16 -15.83 -0.67 -16.96
N ILE A 17 -16.35 -0.67 -15.74
CA ILE A 17 -15.82 0.08 -14.61
C ILE A 17 -14.72 -0.74 -13.97
N TYR A 18 -13.51 -0.19 -13.92
CA TYR A 18 -12.39 -0.77 -13.20
C TYR A 18 -12.21 -0.06 -11.87
N ARG A 19 -12.08 -0.84 -10.79
CA ARG A 19 -11.84 -0.34 -9.43
C ARG A 19 -10.58 -0.98 -8.88
N ALA A 20 -9.77 -0.24 -8.14
CA ALA A 20 -8.69 -0.83 -7.37
C ALA A 20 -9.26 -1.79 -6.31
N ASN A 21 -8.66 -2.96 -6.17
CA ASN A 21 -8.97 -3.87 -5.07
C ASN A 21 -8.14 -3.48 -3.85
N PHE A 22 -8.62 -2.51 -3.06
CA PHE A 22 -7.88 -2.01 -1.89
C PHE A 22 -7.62 -3.08 -0.83
N GLY A 23 -8.47 -4.10 -0.72
CA GLY A 23 -8.23 -5.24 0.17
C GLY A 23 -6.95 -5.98 -0.24
N PHE A 24 -6.87 -6.38 -1.51
CA PHE A 24 -5.68 -7.03 -2.04
C PHE A 24 -4.42 -6.16 -1.94
N PHE A 25 -4.53 -4.86 -2.27
CA PHE A 25 -3.40 -3.94 -2.15
C PHE A 25 -2.93 -3.79 -0.70
N THR A 26 -3.85 -3.74 0.26
CA THR A 26 -3.51 -3.66 1.69
C THR A 26 -2.74 -4.91 2.14
N ASP A 27 -3.19 -6.09 1.72
CA ASP A 27 -2.51 -7.34 2.04
C ASP A 27 -1.13 -7.45 1.37
N LEU A 28 -1.03 -7.03 0.10
CA LEU A 28 0.23 -6.98 -0.62
C LEU A 28 1.23 -6.02 0.07
N ILE A 29 0.80 -4.81 0.41
CA ILE A 29 1.66 -3.84 1.08
C ILE A 29 2.06 -4.35 2.47
N ARG A 30 1.14 -4.97 3.21
CA ARG A 30 1.44 -5.61 4.50
C ARG A 30 2.50 -6.70 4.35
N TYR A 31 2.41 -7.54 3.32
CA TYR A 31 3.42 -8.55 3.01
C TYR A 31 4.78 -7.91 2.72
N MET A 32 4.84 -6.93 1.82
CA MET A 32 6.09 -6.21 1.52
C MET A 32 6.69 -5.57 2.77
N VAL A 33 5.88 -4.92 3.59
CA VAL A 33 6.33 -4.28 4.82
C VAL A 33 6.92 -5.30 5.80
N LYS A 34 6.23 -6.43 6.02
CA LYS A 34 6.66 -7.46 6.96
C LYS A 34 7.96 -8.13 6.50
N ASP A 35 8.02 -8.50 5.22
CA ASP A 35 9.05 -9.40 4.70
C ASP A 35 10.20 -8.65 4.00
N CYS A 36 9.97 -7.47 3.42
CA CYS A 36 11.01 -6.66 2.77
C CYS A 36 11.59 -5.58 3.71
N CYS A 37 10.75 -4.86 4.44
CA CYS A 37 11.19 -3.70 5.23
C CYS A 37 11.51 -4.02 6.70
N ARG A 38 11.11 -5.19 7.22
CA ARG A 38 11.08 -5.54 8.65
C ARG A 38 10.11 -4.63 9.43
N MET A 39 9.31 -5.22 10.33
CA MET A 39 8.21 -4.52 11.03
C MET A 39 8.62 -3.29 11.86
N GLU A 40 9.91 -3.08 12.14
CA GLU A 40 10.40 -1.92 12.88
C GLU A 40 10.10 -0.59 12.16
N PHE A 41 9.98 -0.61 10.83
CA PHE A 41 9.84 0.61 10.02
C PHE A 41 8.42 0.94 9.59
N ALA A 42 7.45 0.11 9.97
CA ALA A 42 6.08 0.30 9.54
C ALA A 42 5.06 -0.25 10.54
N SER A 43 4.10 0.58 10.91
CA SER A 43 2.97 0.20 11.76
C SER A 43 1.66 0.35 11.01
N ILE A 44 0.79 -0.65 11.16
CA ILE A 44 -0.58 -0.61 10.62
C ILE A 44 -1.52 -0.24 11.75
N ARG A 45 -2.32 0.81 11.55
CA ARG A 45 -3.34 1.25 12.50
C ARG A 45 -4.70 1.30 11.81
N GLU A 46 -5.77 0.95 12.52
CA GLU A 46 -7.13 1.08 12.01
C GLU A 46 -7.72 2.44 12.38
N ASP A 47 -8.13 3.21 11.37
CA ASP A 47 -8.92 4.42 11.55
C ASP A 47 -10.40 4.07 11.47
N THR A 48 -10.99 3.76 12.62
CA THR A 48 -12.41 3.41 12.74
C THR A 48 -13.35 4.57 12.42
N LYS A 49 -12.88 5.82 12.43
CA LYS A 49 -13.70 6.98 12.05
C LYS A 49 -13.86 7.06 10.54
N ARG A 50 -12.81 6.72 9.79
CA ARG A 50 -12.81 6.72 8.32
C ARG A 50 -13.12 5.36 7.71
N GLY A 51 -13.12 4.29 8.50
CA GLY A 51 -13.33 2.93 8.04
C GLY A 51 -12.20 2.41 7.16
N CYS A 52 -10.96 2.81 7.44
CA CYS A 52 -9.79 2.42 6.65
C CYS A 52 -8.60 2.02 7.53
N SER A 53 -7.71 1.19 6.98
CA SER A 53 -6.42 0.89 7.60
C SER A 53 -5.36 1.86 7.09
N VAL A 54 -4.60 2.46 8.00
CA VAL A 54 -3.49 3.36 7.70
C VAL A 54 -2.19 2.61 7.91
N ILE A 55 -1.36 2.57 6.87
CA ILE A 55 -0.01 2.02 6.92
C ILE A 55 0.94 3.20 7.10
N GLU A 56 1.50 3.32 8.29
CA GLU A 56 2.48 4.36 8.63
C GLU A 56 3.88 3.79 8.46
N MET A 57 4.77 4.50 7.78
CA MET A 57 6.19 4.17 7.67
C MET A 57 7.03 5.30 8.26
N PRO A 58 7.17 5.38 9.60
CA PRO A 58 7.71 6.57 10.27
C PRO A 58 9.20 6.86 10.01
N SER A 59 9.95 6.01 9.31
CA SER A 59 11.37 6.26 9.03
C SER A 59 11.98 5.30 7.99
N CYS A 60 11.34 5.14 6.83
CA CYS A 60 11.84 4.18 5.81
C CYS A 60 13.26 4.52 5.27
N CYS A 61 13.75 5.74 5.48
CA CYS A 61 15.14 6.19 5.32
C CYS A 61 15.27 7.57 5.99
N PRO A 62 16.33 7.90 6.77
CA PRO A 62 16.74 9.29 6.84
C PRO A 62 17.08 9.72 5.40
N PRO A 63 16.68 10.92 4.93
CA PRO A 63 17.17 11.39 3.64
C PRO A 63 18.70 11.34 3.72
N GLN A 64 19.31 10.49 2.89
CA GLN A 64 20.75 10.37 2.84
C GLN A 64 21.25 11.73 2.37
N GLY A 65 21.62 12.57 3.34
CA GLY A 65 22.28 13.83 3.08
C GLY A 65 23.42 13.49 2.15
N ARG A 66 23.44 14.11 0.97
CA ARG A 66 24.60 14.03 0.10
C ARG A 66 25.78 14.49 0.95
N GLU A 67 26.58 13.54 1.40
CA GLU A 67 27.91 13.80 1.90
C GLU A 67 28.63 14.46 0.72
N LYS A 68 28.79 15.78 0.80
CA LYS A 68 29.63 16.52 -0.11
C LYS A 68 31.01 16.51 0.54
N PRO A 69 31.99 15.77 0.00
CA PRO A 69 33.34 15.90 0.48
C PRO A 69 33.93 17.24 -0.01
N SER A 70 34.75 17.81 0.85
CA SER A 70 35.60 19.01 0.71
C SER A 70 34.99 20.37 1.07
#